data_AF-A9F1U1-F1
#
_entry.id   AF-A9F1U1-F1
#
_cell.length_a   1.000
_cell.length_b   1.000
_cell.length_c   1.000
_cell.angle_alpha   90.00
_cell.angle_beta   90.00
_cell.angle_gamma   90.00
#
_symmetry.space_group_name_H-M   'P 1'
#
loop_
_entity.id
_entity.type
_entity.pdbx_description
1 polymer ?
#
loop_
_entity_poly.entity_id
_entity_poly.type
_entity_poly.pdbx_seq_one_letter_code
_entity_poly.pdbx_strand_id
1 'polypeptide(L)'
;MDVKLGGTFLTCAMGPLHHAGACMQARRVPEGLRELAPEGLLGGFQRGVDQAAKLAGVRREDVERLLPMADVREAIERLGDSQSEALLAWDVYAGRIGGLLEGVAEVTDHGRAPDAGMWLERLANKVRRDRPFAEPLQVLAEDIAQWQAMIGRCRKLLDESGGGALAKAYRRRRLRRIASIVVSALVIVAALSVIVRLRAARARVDAVLERPEVCAVRDIAEDDLGRAASEQQRRVAARLEQCAAVEAREAREREERLRAEERAREEQRLRAERDEKCAALAVRFKAGAFSDDDGKIAGVEKDLLRRIAGRRLLATDVGPAGPALPCEGARGGDELRAAFADALVASVWTWAPAADPGPKLGDLLVARRAELPPRAQTMLAVRTGYESKRAIVSGDPAALERASRLCALTAKLEIASGAGCAALARLAVKPAP
;
A
#
# COMPACT_ATOMS: atom_id res chain seq x y z
N MET A 1 -47.90 -8.92 -21.40
CA MET A 1 -48.91 -7.91 -21.03
C MET A 1 -49.37 -7.24 -22.29
N ASP A 2 -50.49 -7.71 -22.84
CA ASP A 2 -51.12 -7.08 -24.00
C ASP A 2 -51.71 -5.73 -23.58
N VAL A 3 -51.41 -4.70 -24.37
CA VAL A 3 -51.90 -3.35 -24.09
C VAL A 3 -53.37 -3.31 -24.48
N LYS A 4 -54.26 -3.16 -23.50
CA LYS A 4 -55.71 -3.02 -23.72
C LYS A 4 -56.06 -1.59 -24.14
N LEU A 5 -55.61 -1.16 -25.32
CA LEU A 5 -55.90 0.19 -25.86
C LEU A 5 -57.41 0.41 -26.01
N GLY A 6 -58.13 -0.59 -26.51
CA GLY A 6 -59.58 -0.55 -26.63
C GLY A 6 -60.29 -0.52 -25.28
N GLY A 7 -59.69 -1.10 -24.23
CA GLY A 7 -60.18 -1.00 -22.87
C GLY A 7 -60.17 0.46 -22.35
N THR A 8 -59.06 1.17 -22.53
CA THR A 8 -58.98 2.58 -22.12
C THR A 8 -59.87 3.51 -22.94
N PHE A 9 -60.00 3.24 -24.25
CA PHE A 9 -60.95 3.95 -25.10
C PHE A 9 -62.39 3.76 -24.60
N LEU A 10 -62.79 2.51 -24.34
CA LEU A 10 -64.14 2.18 -23.89
C LEU A 10 -64.50 2.86 -22.57
N THR A 11 -63.59 2.90 -21.60
CA THR A 11 -63.84 3.57 -20.32
C THR A 11 -64.18 5.06 -20.48
N CYS A 12 -63.46 5.76 -21.36
CA CYS A 12 -63.73 7.18 -21.63
C CYS A 12 -65.00 7.39 -22.45
N ALA A 13 -65.21 6.57 -23.49
CA ALA A 13 -66.35 6.67 -24.40
C ALA A 13 -67.69 6.34 -23.72
N MET A 14 -67.71 5.37 -22.80
CA MET A 14 -68.91 5.00 -22.02
C MET A 14 -69.16 5.91 -20.82
N GLY A 15 -68.23 6.79 -20.46
CA GLY A 15 -68.32 7.65 -19.28
C GLY A 15 -69.62 8.46 -19.20
N PRO A 16 -69.97 9.24 -20.24
CA PRO A 16 -71.23 10.01 -20.27
C PRO A 16 -72.48 9.13 -20.14
N LEU A 17 -72.52 7.95 -20.80
CA LEU A 17 -73.65 7.02 -20.70
C LEU A 17 -73.85 6.49 -19.28
N HIS A 18 -72.76 6.11 -18.61
CA HIS A 18 -72.81 5.67 -17.22
C HIS A 18 -73.23 6.82 -16.29
N HIS A 19 -72.78 8.05 -16.57
CA HIS A 19 -73.18 9.23 -15.80
C HIS A 19 -74.68 9.53 -15.97
N ALA A 20 -75.17 9.51 -17.21
CA ALA A 20 -76.57 9.68 -17.54
C ALA A 20 -77.45 8.64 -16.82
N GLY A 21 -77.07 7.36 -16.89
CA GLY A 21 -77.80 6.30 -16.20
C GLY A 21 -77.78 6.47 -14.68
N ALA A 22 -76.66 6.92 -14.09
CA ALA A 22 -76.57 7.21 -12.66
C ALA A 22 -77.49 8.40 -12.26
N CYS A 23 -77.57 9.44 -13.09
CA CYS A 23 -78.51 10.55 -12.89
C CYS A 23 -79.96 10.08 -12.93
N MET A 24 -80.32 9.24 -13.91
CA MET A 24 -81.67 8.67 -14.03
C MET A 24 -82.05 7.80 -12.83
N GLN A 25 -81.13 6.94 -12.35
CA GLN A 25 -81.33 6.16 -11.13
C GLN A 25 -81.50 7.05 -9.89
N ALA A 26 -80.75 8.15 -9.82
CA ALA A 26 -80.85 9.14 -8.74
C ALA A 26 -82.06 10.09 -8.88
N ARG A 27 -83.06 9.74 -9.71
CA ARG A 27 -84.28 10.53 -9.95
C ARG A 27 -84.02 11.92 -10.58
N ARG A 28 -82.87 12.12 -11.20
CA ARG A 28 -82.44 13.32 -11.93
C ARG A 28 -82.51 13.08 -13.44
N VAL A 29 -83.71 12.76 -13.92
CA VAL A 29 -83.94 12.33 -15.31
C VAL A 29 -83.67 13.45 -16.32
N PRO A 30 -84.09 14.72 -16.11
CA PRO A 30 -83.73 15.80 -17.02
C PRO A 30 -82.21 15.97 -17.17
N GLU A 31 -81.46 15.87 -16.07
CA GLU A 31 -79.99 15.93 -16.09
C GLU A 31 -79.40 14.73 -16.84
N GLY A 32 -79.94 13.53 -16.63
CA GLY A 32 -79.54 12.33 -17.35
C GLY A 32 -79.81 12.42 -18.85
N LEU A 33 -80.97 12.92 -19.26
CA LEU A 33 -81.31 13.14 -20.67
C LEU A 33 -80.42 14.21 -21.31
N ARG A 34 -80.08 15.28 -20.60
CA ARG A 34 -79.13 16.30 -21.10
C ARG A 34 -77.70 15.76 -21.25
N GLU A 35 -77.26 14.85 -20.39
CA GLU A 35 -75.93 14.22 -20.53
C GLU A 35 -75.83 13.31 -21.77
N LEU A 36 -76.98 12.82 -22.27
CA LEU A 36 -77.06 12.06 -23.52
C LEU A 36 -77.04 12.95 -24.77
N ALA A 37 -76.80 14.26 -24.63
CA ALA A 37 -76.65 15.16 -25.75
C ALA A 37 -75.44 14.80 -26.63
N PRO A 38 -75.48 15.10 -27.94
CA PRO A 38 -74.39 14.89 -28.89
C PRO A 38 -73.01 15.34 -28.38
N GLU A 39 -72.93 16.51 -27.74
CA GLU A 39 -71.67 17.08 -27.26
C GLU A 39 -71.03 16.24 -26.15
N GLY A 40 -71.86 15.72 -25.24
CA GLY A 40 -71.42 14.86 -24.13
C GLY A 40 -70.90 13.52 -24.65
N LEU A 41 -71.70 12.85 -25.47
CA LEU A 41 -71.39 11.53 -26.04
C LEU A 41 -70.18 11.58 -26.98
N LEU A 42 -70.15 12.52 -27.93
CA LEU A 42 -69.02 12.71 -28.83
C LEU A 42 -67.77 13.17 -28.08
N GLY A 43 -67.92 14.05 -27.08
CA GLY A 43 -66.81 14.46 -26.22
C GLY A 43 -66.20 13.29 -25.45
N GLY A 44 -67.02 12.38 -24.92
CA GLY A 44 -66.56 11.14 -24.29
C GLY A 44 -65.80 10.24 -25.27
N PHE A 45 -66.35 10.06 -26.47
CA PHE A 45 -65.72 9.29 -27.55
C PHE A 45 -64.35 9.85 -27.91
N GLN A 46 -64.26 11.16 -28.17
CA GLN A 46 -63.03 11.85 -28.54
C GLN A 46 -61.96 11.76 -27.45
N ARG A 47 -62.34 11.91 -26.17
CA ARG A 47 -61.41 11.69 -25.03
C ARG A 47 -60.86 10.26 -25.03
N GLY A 48 -61.68 9.27 -25.39
CA GLY A 48 -61.23 7.89 -25.56
C GLY A 48 -60.20 7.73 -26.67
N VAL A 49 -60.41 8.38 -27.82
CA VAL A 49 -59.46 8.41 -28.94
C VAL A 49 -58.15 9.06 -28.52
N ASP A 50 -58.21 10.21 -27.86
CA ASP A 50 -57.03 10.94 -27.37
C ASP A 50 -56.22 10.11 -26.37
N GLN A 51 -56.89 9.43 -25.44
CA GLN A 51 -56.24 8.58 -24.46
C GLN A 51 -55.59 7.34 -25.10
N ALA A 52 -56.26 6.71 -26.07
CA ALA A 52 -55.69 5.62 -26.85
C ALA A 52 -54.45 6.08 -27.65
N ALA A 53 -54.52 7.24 -28.29
CA ALA A 53 -53.40 7.84 -29.03
C ALA A 53 -52.21 8.14 -28.10
N LYS A 54 -52.47 8.75 -26.95
CA LYS A 54 -51.45 9.08 -25.93
C LYS A 54 -50.74 7.83 -25.41
N LEU A 55 -51.50 6.78 -25.11
CA LEU A 55 -50.95 5.51 -24.64
C LEU A 55 -50.13 4.81 -25.73
N ALA A 56 -50.63 4.76 -26.96
CA ALA A 56 -49.91 4.18 -28.09
C ALA A 56 -48.69 5.03 -28.53
N GLY A 57 -48.68 6.32 -28.20
CA GLY A 57 -47.64 7.27 -28.61
C GLY A 57 -47.74 7.66 -30.08
N VAL A 58 -48.96 7.74 -30.61
CA VAL A 58 -49.27 8.17 -31.98
C VAL A 58 -50.11 9.44 -31.95
N ARG A 59 -50.39 10.03 -33.11
CA ARG A 59 -51.29 11.19 -33.19
C ARG A 59 -52.75 10.74 -33.19
N ARG A 60 -53.65 11.64 -32.81
CA ARG A 60 -55.09 11.39 -32.75
C ARG A 60 -55.64 10.94 -34.11
N GLU A 61 -55.19 11.57 -35.19
CA GLU A 61 -55.66 11.29 -36.56
C GLU A 61 -55.33 9.85 -36.99
N ASP A 62 -54.22 9.31 -36.49
CA ASP A 62 -53.80 7.93 -36.78
C ASP A 62 -54.74 6.91 -36.11
N VAL A 63 -55.34 7.26 -34.98
CA VAL A 63 -56.36 6.44 -34.30
C VAL A 63 -57.72 6.61 -34.98
N GLU A 64 -58.11 7.84 -35.32
CA GLU A 64 -59.39 8.11 -36.01
C GLU A 64 -59.50 7.41 -37.36
N ARG A 65 -58.39 7.27 -38.12
CA ARG A 65 -58.34 6.51 -39.38
C ARG A 65 -58.69 5.02 -39.25
N LEU A 66 -58.59 4.47 -38.04
CA LEU A 66 -58.91 3.07 -37.75
C LEU A 66 -60.36 2.87 -37.30
N LEU A 67 -61.08 3.98 -37.06
CA LEU A 67 -62.44 3.97 -36.56
C LEU A 67 -63.41 4.34 -37.69
N PRO A 68 -64.65 3.80 -37.67
CA PRO A 68 -65.69 4.15 -38.64
C PRO A 68 -66.26 5.55 -38.31
N MET A 69 -65.46 6.59 -38.55
CA MET A 69 -65.81 7.96 -38.14
C MET A 69 -67.02 8.53 -38.88
N ALA A 70 -67.37 8.00 -40.06
CA ALA A 70 -68.60 8.36 -40.76
C ALA A 70 -69.84 7.86 -39.97
N ASP A 71 -69.88 6.56 -39.69
CA ASP A 71 -70.97 5.94 -38.93
C ASP A 71 -71.11 6.51 -37.51
N VAL A 72 -69.99 6.92 -36.90
CA VAL A 72 -69.99 7.60 -35.58
C VAL A 72 -70.70 8.94 -35.65
N ARG A 73 -70.47 9.75 -36.71
CA ARG A 73 -71.14 11.05 -36.87
C ARG A 73 -72.63 10.87 -37.12
N GLU A 74 -72.99 9.94 -38.02
CA GLU A 74 -74.38 9.62 -38.33
C GLU A 74 -75.14 9.12 -37.08
N ALA A 75 -74.52 8.29 -36.25
CA ALA A 75 -75.13 7.82 -35.01
C ALA A 75 -75.33 8.96 -33.99
N ILE A 76 -74.42 9.93 -33.91
CA ILE A 76 -74.53 11.09 -33.03
C ILE A 76 -75.62 12.06 -33.50
N GLU A 77 -75.76 12.26 -34.81
CA GLU A 77 -76.84 13.09 -35.38
C GLU A 77 -78.20 12.50 -35.04
N ARG A 78 -78.41 11.20 -35.30
CA ARG A 78 -79.67 10.51 -34.96
C ARG A 78 -79.99 10.55 -33.47
N LEU A 79 -78.98 10.38 -32.61
CA LEU A 79 -79.12 10.51 -31.15
C LEU A 79 -79.53 11.93 -30.73
N GLY A 80 -79.05 12.97 -31.43
CA GLY A 80 -79.41 14.35 -31.14
C GLY A 80 -80.89 14.64 -31.38
N ASP A 81 -81.43 14.10 -32.48
CA ASP A 81 -82.84 14.22 -32.82
C ASP A 81 -83.71 13.50 -31.78
N SER A 82 -83.43 12.21 -31.51
CA SER A 82 -84.21 11.42 -30.55
C SER A 82 -84.09 11.91 -29.10
N GLN A 83 -82.93 12.45 -28.71
CA GLN A 83 -82.73 13.04 -27.39
C GLN A 83 -83.53 14.33 -27.20
N SER A 84 -83.59 15.18 -28.22
CA SER A 84 -84.37 16.42 -28.20
C SER A 84 -85.87 16.13 -28.08
N GLU A 85 -86.37 15.15 -28.85
CA GLU A 85 -87.77 14.70 -28.75
C GLU A 85 -88.09 14.10 -27.38
N ALA A 86 -87.20 13.27 -26.83
CA ALA A 86 -87.37 12.69 -25.49
C ALA A 86 -87.38 13.76 -24.38
N LEU A 87 -86.52 14.78 -24.48
CA LEU A 87 -86.52 15.91 -23.55
C LEU A 87 -87.82 16.72 -23.62
N LEU A 88 -88.30 17.04 -24.82
CA LEU A 88 -89.57 17.76 -25.00
C LEU A 88 -90.74 16.95 -24.45
N ALA A 89 -90.79 15.65 -24.74
CA ALA A 89 -91.82 14.76 -24.21
C ALA A 89 -91.77 14.68 -22.68
N TRP A 90 -90.57 14.64 -22.10
CA TRP A 90 -90.36 14.68 -20.65
C TRP A 90 -90.85 15.97 -20.01
N ASP A 91 -90.54 17.13 -20.57
CA ASP A 91 -90.96 18.43 -20.04
C ASP A 91 -92.49 18.58 -20.07
N VAL A 92 -93.14 18.13 -21.16
CA VAL A 92 -94.60 18.13 -21.29
C VAL A 92 -95.26 17.17 -20.27
N TYR A 93 -94.69 15.98 -20.07
CA TYR A 93 -95.21 14.98 -19.14
C TYR A 93 -95.02 15.40 -17.67
N ALA A 94 -93.83 15.91 -17.32
CA ALA A 94 -93.51 16.40 -15.98
C ALA A 94 -94.43 17.56 -15.56
N GLY A 95 -94.77 18.45 -16.49
CA GLY A 95 -95.72 19.55 -16.25
C GLY A 95 -97.16 19.10 -15.98
N ARG A 96 -97.57 17.91 -16.44
CA ARG A 96 -98.95 17.40 -16.28
C ARG A 96 -99.19 16.58 -15.01
N ILE A 97 -98.15 15.95 -14.45
CA ILE A 97 -98.33 14.85 -13.48
C ILE A 97 -97.88 15.20 -12.05
N GLY A 98 -97.38 16.42 -11.80
CA GLY A 98 -97.38 17.03 -10.46
C GLY A 98 -96.89 16.15 -9.31
N GLY A 99 -95.81 15.37 -9.50
CA GLY A 99 -95.19 14.55 -8.44
C GLY A 99 -95.45 13.04 -8.49
N LEU A 100 -96.31 12.52 -9.39
CA LEU A 100 -96.61 11.07 -9.46
C LEU A 100 -95.49 10.18 -10.04
N LEU A 101 -94.28 10.72 -10.23
CA LEU A 101 -93.12 9.99 -10.78
C LEU A 101 -92.37 9.15 -9.73
N GLU A 102 -92.70 9.27 -8.44
CA GLU A 102 -92.02 8.54 -7.36
C GLU A 102 -92.14 7.01 -7.50
N GLY A 103 -93.29 6.48 -7.95
CA GLY A 103 -93.50 5.04 -8.15
C GLY A 103 -92.79 4.45 -9.38
N VAL A 104 -92.28 5.30 -10.28
CA VAL A 104 -91.59 4.84 -11.49
C VAL A 104 -90.11 4.54 -11.22
N ALA A 105 -89.53 5.15 -10.18
CA ALA A 105 -88.13 4.99 -9.79
C ALA A 105 -87.81 3.67 -9.04
N GLU A 106 -88.80 3.03 -8.41
CA GLU A 106 -88.57 1.84 -7.56
C GLU A 106 -88.23 0.55 -8.32
N VAL A 107 -88.30 0.51 -9.66
CA VAL A 107 -88.23 -0.76 -10.43
C VAL A 107 -86.86 -0.98 -11.12
N THR A 108 -85.83 -0.19 -10.83
CA THR A 108 -84.55 -0.30 -11.57
C THR A 108 -83.31 -0.56 -10.72
N ASP A 109 -83.45 -0.86 -9.43
CA ASP A 109 -82.30 -1.19 -8.58
C ASP A 109 -81.99 -2.69 -8.60
N HIS A 110 -81.01 -3.09 -9.40
CA HIS A 110 -80.53 -4.48 -9.50
C HIS A 110 -79.02 -4.62 -9.26
N GLY A 111 -78.37 -3.63 -8.64
CA GLY A 111 -76.94 -3.69 -8.32
C GLY A 111 -75.99 -3.83 -9.53
N ARG A 112 -76.50 -3.68 -10.76
CA ARG A 112 -75.70 -3.61 -11.99
C ARG A 112 -75.42 -2.16 -12.36
N ALA A 113 -74.32 -1.95 -13.07
CA ALA A 113 -73.93 -0.63 -13.56
C ALA A 113 -75.09 0.04 -14.32
N PRO A 114 -75.31 1.35 -14.12
CA PRO A 114 -76.42 2.06 -14.72
C PRO A 114 -76.30 2.11 -16.25
N ASP A 115 -77.19 1.38 -16.94
CA ASP A 115 -77.35 1.47 -18.38
C ASP A 115 -78.53 2.40 -18.69
N ALA A 116 -78.22 3.58 -19.24
CA ALA A 116 -79.21 4.60 -19.57
C ALA A 116 -80.25 4.10 -20.60
N GLY A 117 -79.81 3.34 -21.61
CA GLY A 117 -80.72 2.83 -22.65
C GLY A 117 -81.72 1.84 -22.07
N MET A 118 -81.24 0.88 -21.27
CA MET A 118 -82.10 -0.08 -20.59
C MET A 118 -83.07 0.59 -19.60
N TRP A 119 -82.63 1.66 -18.93
CA TRP A 119 -83.50 2.42 -18.03
C TRP A 119 -84.64 3.11 -18.80
N LEU A 120 -84.32 3.77 -19.92
CA LEU A 120 -85.30 4.44 -20.78
C LEU A 120 -86.29 3.47 -21.42
N GLU A 121 -85.82 2.32 -21.91
CA GLU A 121 -86.67 1.26 -22.46
C GLU A 121 -87.69 0.75 -21.41
N ARG A 122 -87.24 0.53 -20.17
CA ARG A 122 -88.14 0.10 -19.08
C ARG A 122 -89.14 1.19 -18.72
N LEU A 123 -88.70 2.44 -18.69
CA LEU A 123 -89.58 3.57 -18.44
C LEU A 123 -90.66 3.66 -19.52
N ALA A 124 -90.27 3.65 -20.80
CA ALA A 124 -91.16 3.68 -21.96
C ALA A 124 -92.20 2.55 -21.88
N ASN A 125 -91.77 1.33 -21.55
CA ASN A 125 -92.66 0.18 -21.40
C ASN A 125 -93.69 0.33 -20.28
N LYS A 126 -93.33 0.96 -19.15
CA LYS A 126 -94.28 1.21 -18.05
C LYS A 126 -95.33 2.25 -18.43
N VAL A 127 -94.91 3.30 -19.13
CA VAL A 127 -95.79 4.40 -19.56
C VAL A 127 -96.38 4.16 -20.95
N ARG A 128 -96.32 2.94 -21.48
CA ARG A 128 -96.78 2.56 -22.83
C ARG A 128 -98.22 2.96 -23.16
N ARG A 129 -99.07 3.18 -22.15
CA ARG A 129 -100.44 3.69 -22.33
C ARG A 129 -100.48 5.15 -22.79
N ASP A 130 -99.46 5.94 -22.46
CA ASP A 130 -99.27 7.32 -22.88
C ASP A 130 -98.25 7.38 -24.04
N ARG A 131 -98.73 7.10 -25.26
CA ARG A 131 -97.89 6.99 -26.46
C ARG A 131 -97.04 8.25 -26.74
N PRO A 132 -97.58 9.48 -26.66
CA PRO A 132 -96.79 10.70 -26.86
C PRO A 132 -95.57 10.84 -25.94
N PHE A 133 -95.58 10.16 -24.79
CA PHE A 133 -94.45 10.14 -23.86
C PHE A 133 -93.58 8.88 -24.02
N ALA A 134 -94.20 7.72 -24.23
CA ALA A 134 -93.49 6.44 -24.33
C ALA A 134 -92.66 6.29 -25.62
N GLU A 135 -93.17 6.74 -26.76
CA GLU A 135 -92.53 6.53 -28.07
C GLU A 135 -91.16 7.24 -28.18
N PRO A 136 -91.02 8.54 -27.84
CA PRO A 136 -89.72 9.22 -27.90
C PRO A 136 -88.65 8.59 -26.99
N LEU A 137 -89.06 8.11 -25.80
CA LEU A 137 -88.16 7.43 -24.87
C LEU A 137 -87.70 6.07 -25.40
N GLN A 138 -88.57 5.35 -26.09
CA GLN A 138 -88.23 4.07 -26.73
C GLN A 138 -87.25 4.26 -27.88
N VAL A 139 -87.50 5.25 -28.76
CA VAL A 139 -86.60 5.58 -29.88
C VAL A 139 -85.21 5.98 -29.35
N LEU A 140 -85.15 6.85 -28.35
CA LEU A 140 -83.88 7.23 -27.72
C LEU A 140 -83.16 6.02 -27.10
N ALA A 141 -83.89 5.09 -26.46
CA ALA A 141 -83.30 3.88 -25.90
C ALA A 141 -82.65 2.99 -26.97
N GLU A 142 -83.30 2.84 -28.12
CA GLU A 142 -82.79 2.08 -29.26
C GLU A 142 -81.54 2.73 -29.88
N ASP A 143 -81.54 4.05 -30.06
CA ASP A 143 -80.38 4.80 -30.56
C ASP A 143 -79.19 4.72 -29.59
N ILE A 144 -79.43 4.77 -28.27
CA ILE A 144 -78.39 4.58 -27.26
C ILE A 144 -77.79 3.17 -27.34
N ALA A 145 -78.64 2.14 -27.49
CA ALA A 145 -78.16 0.77 -27.66
C ALA A 145 -77.29 0.62 -28.92
N GLN A 146 -77.70 1.28 -30.02
CA GLN A 146 -76.91 1.29 -31.25
C GLN A 146 -75.58 2.03 -31.10
N TRP A 147 -75.56 3.13 -30.34
CA TRP A 147 -74.35 3.87 -29.99
C TRP A 147 -73.39 3.06 -29.10
N GLN A 148 -73.90 2.37 -28.07
CA GLN A 148 -73.10 1.45 -27.25
C GLN A 148 -72.49 0.34 -28.11
N ALA A 149 -73.26 -0.23 -29.04
CA ALA A 149 -72.76 -1.23 -29.98
C ALA A 149 -71.67 -0.65 -30.90
N MET A 150 -71.80 0.59 -31.35
CA MET A 150 -70.78 1.31 -32.12
C MET A 150 -69.48 1.46 -31.33
N ILE A 151 -69.56 1.94 -30.08
CA ILE A 151 -68.39 2.04 -29.19
C ILE A 151 -67.74 0.65 -29.00
N GLY A 152 -68.54 -0.40 -28.83
CA GLY A 152 -68.08 -1.78 -28.74
C GLY A 152 -67.32 -2.24 -29.99
N ARG A 153 -67.81 -1.89 -31.19
CA ARG A 153 -67.09 -2.16 -32.46
C ARG A 153 -65.80 -1.37 -32.54
N CYS A 154 -65.79 -0.07 -32.21
CA CYS A 154 -64.59 0.76 -32.17
C CYS A 154 -63.53 0.18 -31.22
N ARG A 155 -63.94 -0.30 -30.04
CA ARG A 155 -63.04 -1.03 -29.12
C ARG A 155 -62.43 -2.25 -29.78
N LYS A 156 -63.24 -3.10 -30.42
CA LYS A 156 -62.73 -4.30 -31.11
C LYS A 156 -61.77 -3.93 -32.23
N LEU A 157 -62.05 -2.88 -33.00
CA LEU A 157 -61.14 -2.40 -34.04
C LEU A 157 -59.80 -1.93 -33.45
N LEU A 158 -59.81 -1.24 -32.31
CA LEU A 158 -58.58 -0.82 -31.62
C LEU A 158 -57.80 -2.00 -31.01
N ASP A 159 -58.49 -3.02 -30.51
CA ASP A 159 -57.88 -4.21 -29.91
C ASP A 159 -57.39 -5.22 -30.97
N GLU A 160 -58.16 -5.47 -32.03
CA GLU A 160 -57.96 -6.57 -33.01
C GLU A 160 -57.37 -6.08 -34.36
N SER A 161 -57.92 -5.03 -34.97
CA SER A 161 -57.64 -4.65 -36.37
C SER A 161 -56.54 -3.58 -36.51
N GLY A 162 -56.54 -2.58 -35.63
CA GLY A 162 -55.54 -1.51 -35.53
C GLY A 162 -54.41 -1.82 -34.55
N GLY A 163 -54.60 -2.84 -33.70
CA GLY A 163 -53.62 -3.30 -32.70
C GLY A 163 -52.30 -3.74 -33.32
N GLY A 164 -52.27 -4.22 -34.56
CA GLY A 164 -51.02 -4.56 -35.25
C GLY A 164 -50.09 -3.35 -35.42
N ALA A 165 -50.59 -2.26 -35.98
CA ALA A 165 -49.80 -1.05 -36.25
C ALA A 165 -49.57 -0.22 -34.98
N LEU A 166 -50.64 0.01 -34.19
CA LEU A 166 -50.56 0.78 -32.94
C LEU A 166 -49.74 0.05 -31.87
N ALA A 167 -49.90 -1.27 -31.69
CA ALA A 167 -49.08 -2.02 -30.74
C ALA A 167 -47.64 -2.20 -31.23
N LYS A 168 -47.36 -2.18 -32.55
CA LYS A 168 -45.98 -2.11 -33.07
C LYS A 168 -45.34 -0.76 -32.74
N ALA A 169 -46.04 0.35 -32.93
CA ALA A 169 -45.57 1.69 -32.56
C ALA A 169 -45.29 1.80 -31.05
N TYR A 170 -46.22 1.33 -30.22
CA TYR A 170 -46.06 1.24 -28.78
C TYR A 170 -44.83 0.41 -28.37
N ARG A 171 -44.68 -0.80 -28.94
CA ARG A 171 -43.53 -1.69 -28.66
C ARG A 171 -42.20 -1.04 -29.03
N ARG A 172 -42.10 -0.39 -30.20
CA ARG A 172 -40.88 0.33 -30.61
C ARG A 172 -40.51 1.45 -29.63
N ARG A 173 -41.49 2.26 -29.20
CA ARG A 173 -41.24 3.33 -28.22
C ARG A 173 -40.76 2.78 -26.88
N ARG A 174 -41.41 1.72 -26.39
CA ARG A 174 -41.03 1.07 -25.13
C ARG A 174 -39.63 0.46 -25.20
N LEU A 175 -39.29 -0.23 -26.28
CA LEU A 175 -37.96 -0.81 -26.48
C LEU A 175 -36.88 0.28 -26.53
N ARG A 176 -37.11 1.41 -27.22
CA ARG A 176 -36.17 2.54 -27.22
C ARG A 176 -35.94 3.11 -25.82
N ARG A 177 -36.99 3.26 -25.02
CA ARG A 177 -36.89 3.78 -23.64
C ARG A 177 -36.14 2.80 -22.71
N ILE A 178 -36.39 1.50 -22.86
CA ILE A 178 -35.66 0.48 -22.10
C ILE A 178 -34.20 0.45 -22.54
N ALA A 179 -33.94 0.49 -23.86
CA ALA A 179 -32.59 0.51 -24.40
C ALA A 179 -31.79 1.73 -23.90
N SER A 180 -32.38 2.94 -23.86
CA SER A 180 -31.68 4.11 -23.32
C SER A 180 -31.33 3.94 -21.83
N ILE A 181 -32.24 3.40 -21.02
CA ILE A 181 -31.98 3.15 -19.59
C ILE A 181 -30.87 2.11 -19.42
N VAL A 182 -30.91 1.01 -20.18
CA VAL A 182 -29.91 -0.06 -20.12
C VAL A 182 -28.53 0.45 -20.57
N VAL A 183 -28.46 1.23 -21.65
CA VAL A 183 -27.22 1.83 -22.13
C VAL A 183 -26.65 2.79 -21.08
N SER A 184 -27.46 3.68 -20.50
CA SER A 184 -27.01 4.56 -19.43
C SER A 184 -26.52 3.79 -18.19
N ALA A 185 -27.21 2.73 -17.80
CA ALA A 185 -26.79 1.89 -16.68
C ALA A 185 -25.45 1.18 -16.97
N LEU A 186 -25.25 0.66 -18.18
CA LEU A 186 -23.99 0.04 -18.60
C LEU A 186 -22.82 1.03 -18.57
N VAL A 187 -23.03 2.27 -19.01
CA VAL A 187 -22.00 3.34 -18.96
C VAL A 187 -21.62 3.63 -17.50
N ILE A 188 -22.59 3.72 -16.59
CA ILE A 188 -22.33 3.95 -15.16
C ILE A 188 -21.53 2.77 -14.56
N VAL A 189 -21.91 1.53 -14.85
CA VAL A 189 -21.20 0.34 -14.37
C VAL A 189 -19.76 0.31 -14.90
N ALA A 190 -19.55 0.61 -16.18
CA ALA A 190 -18.22 0.67 -16.77
C ALA A 190 -17.36 1.75 -16.08
N ALA A 191 -17.90 2.96 -15.87
CA ALA A 191 -17.20 4.04 -15.18
C ALA A 191 -16.83 3.66 -13.73
N LEU A 192 -17.75 3.06 -12.99
CA LEU A 192 -17.50 2.57 -11.62
C LEU A 192 -16.41 1.49 -11.60
N SER A 193 -16.39 0.58 -12.58
CA SER A 193 -15.36 -0.46 -12.66
C SER A 193 -13.95 0.11 -12.82
N VAL A 194 -13.80 1.17 -13.62
CA VAL A 194 -12.52 1.87 -13.83
C VAL A 194 -12.08 2.56 -12.53
N ILE A 195 -13.01 3.25 -11.86
CA ILE A 195 -12.73 3.93 -10.58
C ILE A 195 -12.27 2.92 -9.52
N VAL A 196 -12.92 1.76 -9.40
CA VAL A 196 -12.54 0.71 -8.45
C VAL A 196 -11.15 0.16 -8.77
N ARG A 197 -10.84 -0.12 -10.04
CA ARG A 197 -9.50 -0.59 -10.45
C ARG A 197 -8.40 0.43 -10.13
N LEU A 198 -8.64 1.71 -10.38
CA LEU A 198 -7.71 2.79 -10.04
C LEU A 198 -7.47 2.89 -8.53
N ARG A 199 -8.53 2.80 -7.72
CA ARG A 199 -8.42 2.82 -6.25
C ARG A 199 -7.67 1.60 -5.72
N ALA A 200 -7.93 0.42 -6.26
CA ALA A 200 -7.23 -0.81 -5.85
C ALA A 200 -5.73 -0.78 -6.19
N ALA A 201 -5.36 -0.26 -7.38
CA ALA A 201 -3.95 -0.08 -7.75
C ALA A 201 -3.24 0.89 -6.80
N ARG A 202 -3.86 2.05 -6.50
CA ARG A 202 -3.31 3.03 -5.54
C ARG A 202 -3.14 2.44 -4.15
N ALA A 203 -4.11 1.69 -3.66
CA ALA A 203 -4.03 1.04 -2.35
C ALA A 203 -2.89 0.01 -2.26
N ARG A 204 -2.60 -0.72 -3.35
CA ARG A 204 -1.44 -1.63 -3.40
C ARG A 204 -0.11 -0.88 -3.32
N VAL A 205 0.01 0.25 -4.01
CA VAL A 205 1.19 1.11 -3.94
C VAL A 205 1.37 1.69 -2.53
N ASP A 206 0.29 2.19 -1.90
CA ASP A 206 0.33 2.67 -0.52
C ASP A 206 0.76 1.57 0.46
N ALA A 207 0.20 0.37 0.33
CA ALA A 207 0.55 -0.76 1.19
C ALA A 207 2.04 -1.14 1.10
N VAL A 208 2.67 -0.98 -0.07
CA VAL A 208 4.13 -1.18 -0.21
C VAL A 208 4.92 -0.01 0.37
N LEU A 209 4.48 1.22 0.15
CA LEU A 209 5.11 2.43 0.72
C LEU A 209 5.06 2.49 2.25
N GLU A 210 4.06 1.87 2.87
CA GLU A 210 3.91 1.77 4.33
C GLU A 210 4.84 0.72 4.96
N ARG A 211 5.41 -0.20 4.18
CA ARG A 211 6.36 -1.19 4.73
C ARG A 211 7.62 -0.48 5.25
N PRO A 212 8.23 -0.98 6.35
CA PRO A 212 9.45 -0.41 6.91
C PRO A 212 10.68 -0.63 6.02
N GLU A 213 10.67 -1.69 5.20
CA GLU A 213 11.75 -2.02 4.28
C GLU A 213 11.81 -1.03 3.11
N VAL A 214 12.94 -0.33 2.99
CA VAL A 214 13.12 0.70 1.96
C VAL A 214 13.13 0.10 0.55
N CYS A 215 13.67 -1.11 0.39
CA CYS A 215 13.83 -1.77 -0.91
C CYS A 215 12.59 -2.52 -1.42
N ALA A 216 11.55 -2.70 -0.60
CA ALA A 216 10.30 -3.38 -1.00
C ALA A 216 9.57 -2.67 -2.17
N VAL A 217 9.89 -1.40 -2.43
CA VAL A 217 9.33 -0.64 -3.55
C VAL A 217 9.71 -1.19 -4.93
N ARG A 218 10.73 -2.06 -5.03
CA ARG A 218 11.09 -2.74 -6.28
C ARG A 218 10.05 -3.78 -6.73
N ASP A 219 9.25 -4.29 -5.80
CA ASP A 219 8.23 -5.30 -6.10
C ASP A 219 6.92 -4.68 -6.63
N ILE A 220 6.85 -3.35 -6.76
CA ILE A 220 5.67 -2.66 -7.31
C ILE A 220 5.60 -2.95 -8.82
N ALA A 221 4.49 -3.56 -9.24
CA ALA A 221 4.22 -3.78 -10.66
C ALA A 221 4.15 -2.45 -11.42
N GLU A 222 4.78 -2.39 -12.60
CA GLU A 222 4.80 -1.20 -13.46
C GLU A 222 3.39 -0.71 -13.80
N ASP A 223 2.47 -1.65 -13.98
CA ASP A 223 1.05 -1.45 -14.24
C ASP A 223 0.32 -0.72 -13.09
N ASP A 224 0.72 -0.95 -11.85
CA ASP A 224 0.17 -0.27 -10.68
C ASP A 224 0.82 1.11 -10.51
N LEU A 225 2.12 1.22 -10.79
CA LEU A 225 2.84 2.49 -10.76
C LEU A 225 2.30 3.50 -11.79
N GLY A 226 1.93 3.04 -12.99
CA GLY A 226 1.32 3.87 -14.03
C GLY A 226 -0.07 4.42 -13.66
N ARG A 227 -0.76 3.79 -12.70
CA ARG A 227 -2.09 4.19 -12.21
C ARG A 227 -2.05 4.93 -10.86
N ALA A 228 -0.87 4.98 -10.25
CA ALA A 228 -0.61 5.65 -8.99
C ALA A 228 -0.79 7.17 -9.11
N ALA A 229 -1.07 7.84 -7.98
CA ALA A 229 -1.06 9.29 -7.93
C ALA A 229 0.36 9.84 -8.12
N SER A 230 0.49 11.06 -8.63
CA SER A 230 1.79 11.71 -8.85
C SER A 230 2.63 11.81 -7.57
N GLU A 231 1.98 11.96 -6.42
CA GLU A 231 2.64 11.97 -5.12
C GLU A 231 3.20 10.59 -4.74
N GLN A 232 2.44 9.52 -4.97
CA GLN A 232 2.89 8.15 -4.75
C GLN A 232 4.11 7.82 -5.64
N GLN A 233 4.07 8.22 -6.91
CA GLN A 233 5.19 8.02 -7.83
C GLN A 233 6.47 8.72 -7.35
N ARG A 234 6.36 9.96 -6.84
CA ARG A 234 7.50 10.67 -6.25
C ARG A 234 8.05 9.96 -5.01
N ARG A 235 7.18 9.44 -4.14
CA ARG A 235 7.59 8.68 -2.95
C ARG A 235 8.28 7.37 -3.32
N VAL A 236 7.78 6.65 -4.34
CA VAL A 236 8.43 5.44 -4.87
C VAL A 236 9.82 5.77 -5.42
N ALA A 237 9.95 6.83 -6.22
CA ALA A 237 11.24 7.26 -6.76
C ALA A 237 12.24 7.60 -5.64
N ALA A 238 11.82 8.37 -4.63
CA ALA A 238 12.67 8.70 -3.48
C ALA A 238 13.10 7.44 -2.69
N ARG A 239 12.21 6.45 -2.52
CA ARG A 239 12.55 5.18 -1.86
C ARG A 239 13.50 4.32 -2.70
N LEU A 240 13.38 4.34 -4.03
CA LEU A 240 14.32 3.64 -4.91
C LEU A 240 15.74 4.22 -4.79
N GLU A 241 15.87 5.54 -4.71
CA GLU A 241 17.16 6.20 -4.46
C GLU A 241 17.73 5.82 -3.08
N GLN A 242 16.90 5.79 -2.04
CA GLN A 242 17.32 5.35 -0.71
C GLN A 242 17.75 3.88 -0.69
N CYS A 243 17.02 2.99 -1.38
CA CYS A 243 17.39 1.59 -1.49
C CYS A 243 18.76 1.43 -2.17
N ALA A 244 19.01 2.15 -3.28
CA ALA A 244 20.31 2.14 -3.95
C ALA A 244 21.45 2.62 -3.03
N ALA A 245 21.20 3.61 -2.17
CA ALA A 245 22.19 4.08 -1.19
C ALA A 245 22.51 3.02 -0.12
N VAL A 246 21.50 2.28 0.36
CA VAL A 246 21.68 1.17 1.31
C VAL A 246 22.49 0.03 0.66
N GLU A 247 22.13 -0.39 -0.56
CA GLU A 247 22.86 -1.42 -1.31
C GLU A 247 24.32 -1.02 -1.54
N ALA A 248 24.58 0.24 -1.91
CA ALA A 248 25.93 0.76 -2.09
C ALA A 248 26.74 0.73 -0.78
N ARG A 249 26.12 1.02 0.37
CA ARG A 249 26.76 0.95 1.68
C ARG A 249 27.09 -0.49 2.05
N GLU A 250 26.14 -1.41 1.89
CA GLU A 250 26.37 -2.83 2.18
C GLU A 250 27.44 -3.45 1.28
N ALA A 251 27.51 -3.02 0.01
CA ALA A 251 28.57 -3.45 -0.90
C ALA A 251 29.96 -2.98 -0.44
N ARG A 252 30.08 -1.72 0.01
CA ARG A 252 31.32 -1.17 0.57
C ARG A 252 31.73 -1.90 1.85
N GLU A 253 30.80 -2.13 2.77
CA GLU A 253 31.08 -2.86 4.01
C GLU A 253 31.51 -4.31 3.74
N ARG A 254 30.94 -4.97 2.72
CA ARG A 254 31.38 -6.30 2.26
C ARG A 254 32.79 -6.28 1.70
N GLU A 255 33.12 -5.30 0.86
CA GLU A 255 34.45 -5.16 0.28
C GLU A 255 35.52 -4.85 1.33
N GLU A 256 35.21 -3.99 2.31
CA GLU A 256 36.10 -3.67 3.43
C GLU A 256 36.38 -4.89 4.31
N ARG A 257 35.36 -5.73 4.59
CA ARG A 257 35.54 -6.98 5.34
C ARG A 257 36.46 -7.95 4.61
N LEU A 258 36.27 -8.13 3.31
CA LEU A 258 37.13 -9.00 2.49
C LEU A 258 38.58 -8.52 2.52
N ARG A 259 38.82 -7.21 2.35
CA ARG A 259 40.16 -6.62 2.43
C ARG A 259 40.79 -6.76 3.82
N ALA A 260 40.00 -6.64 4.88
CA ALA A 260 40.49 -6.82 6.25
C ALA A 260 40.88 -8.29 6.53
N GLU A 261 40.07 -9.24 6.05
CA GLU A 261 40.37 -10.68 6.16
C GLU A 261 41.63 -11.06 5.38
N GLU A 262 41.82 -10.53 4.17
CA GLU A 262 43.04 -10.75 3.38
C GLU A 262 44.29 -10.21 4.09
N ARG A 263 44.24 -8.97 4.60
CA ARG A 263 45.34 -8.39 5.39
C ARG A 263 45.66 -9.21 6.63
N ALA A 264 44.63 -9.68 7.36
CA ALA A 264 44.83 -10.52 8.53
C ALA A 264 45.51 -11.84 8.19
N ARG A 265 45.16 -12.47 7.04
CA ARG A 265 45.82 -13.68 6.56
C ARG A 265 47.26 -13.43 6.15
N GLU A 266 47.55 -12.33 5.46
CA GLU A 266 48.92 -11.96 5.09
C GLU A 266 49.80 -11.70 6.32
N GLU A 267 49.30 -10.94 7.30
CA GLU A 267 50.03 -10.70 8.56
C GLU A 267 50.30 -12.00 9.32
N GLN A 268 49.33 -12.93 9.36
CA GLN A 268 49.52 -14.24 9.98
C GLN A 268 50.60 -15.05 9.26
N ARG A 269 50.62 -15.04 7.91
CA ARG A 269 51.65 -15.73 7.12
C ARG A 269 53.04 -15.14 7.39
N LEU A 270 53.17 -13.81 7.39
CA LEU A 270 54.44 -13.14 7.69
C LEU A 270 54.92 -13.44 9.11
N ARG A 271 54.03 -13.50 10.11
CA ARG A 271 54.37 -13.88 11.48
C ARG A 271 54.84 -15.33 11.57
N ALA A 272 54.12 -16.26 10.93
CA ALA A 272 54.49 -17.67 10.90
C ALA A 272 55.85 -17.89 10.21
N GLU A 273 56.09 -17.22 9.08
CA GLU A 273 57.40 -17.26 8.40
C GLU A 273 58.52 -16.67 9.27
N ARG A 274 58.25 -15.58 9.99
CA ARG A 274 59.21 -15.00 10.94
C ARG A 274 59.53 -16.00 12.06
N ASP A 275 58.51 -16.61 12.65
CA ASP A 275 58.66 -17.57 13.74
C ASP A 275 59.44 -18.82 13.30
N GLU A 276 59.20 -19.33 12.10
CA GLU A 276 59.93 -20.48 11.56
C GLU A 276 61.40 -20.15 11.30
N LYS A 277 61.67 -19.00 10.66
CA LYS A 277 63.04 -18.51 10.43
C LYS A 277 63.79 -18.31 11.74
N CYS A 278 63.12 -17.79 12.76
CA CYS A 278 63.66 -17.57 14.09
C CYS A 278 63.92 -18.87 14.85
N ALA A 279 63.03 -19.86 14.75
CA ALA A 279 63.23 -21.18 15.34
C ALA A 279 64.42 -21.91 14.68
N ALA A 280 64.53 -21.85 13.35
CA ALA A 280 65.66 -22.41 12.61
C ALA A 280 66.99 -21.73 12.97
N LEU A 281 66.97 -20.39 13.15
CA LEU A 281 68.13 -19.64 13.64
C LEU A 281 68.54 -20.12 15.03
N ALA A 282 67.61 -20.23 15.98
CA ALA A 282 67.89 -20.68 17.34
C ALA A 282 68.52 -22.09 17.39
N VAL A 283 68.01 -23.03 16.58
CA VAL A 283 68.57 -24.39 16.47
C VAL A 283 70.02 -24.36 15.95
N ARG A 284 70.27 -23.65 14.84
CA ARG A 284 71.62 -23.50 14.26
C ARG A 284 72.58 -22.80 15.21
N PHE A 285 72.07 -21.78 15.90
CA PHE A 285 72.82 -21.02 16.89
C PHE A 285 73.27 -21.91 18.05
N LYS A 286 72.38 -22.74 18.58
CA LYS A 286 72.70 -23.72 19.64
C LYS A 286 73.71 -24.77 19.19
N ALA A 287 73.67 -25.15 17.91
CA ALA A 287 74.63 -26.07 17.31
C ALA A 287 76.01 -25.44 17.01
N GLY A 288 76.17 -24.12 17.22
CA GLY A 288 77.41 -23.40 16.89
C GLY A 288 77.64 -23.21 15.39
N ALA A 289 76.67 -23.54 14.54
CA ALA A 289 76.76 -23.50 13.08
C ALA A 289 76.14 -22.20 12.54
N PHE A 290 76.81 -21.07 12.76
CA PHE A 290 76.37 -19.75 12.28
C PHE A 290 76.90 -19.47 10.87
N SER A 291 75.99 -19.18 9.92
CA SER A 291 76.32 -18.86 8.53
C SER A 291 76.14 -17.38 8.22
N ASP A 292 76.73 -16.89 7.12
CA ASP A 292 76.60 -15.48 6.73
C ASP A 292 75.17 -15.08 6.33
N ASP A 293 74.29 -16.04 6.02
CA ASP A 293 72.88 -15.79 5.70
C ASP A 293 72.00 -15.65 6.94
N ASP A 294 72.42 -16.18 8.09
CA ASP A 294 71.71 -16.03 9.37
C ASP A 294 71.63 -14.57 9.84
N GLY A 295 72.68 -13.80 9.54
CA GLY A 295 72.72 -12.38 9.84
C GLY A 295 71.72 -11.54 9.02
N LYS A 296 71.28 -12.02 7.84
CA LYS A 296 70.27 -11.31 7.02
C LYS A 296 68.85 -11.52 7.53
N ILE A 297 68.58 -12.69 8.11
CA ILE A 297 67.26 -13.06 8.67
C ILE A 297 66.94 -12.20 9.91
N ALA A 298 67.97 -11.77 10.62
CA ALA A 298 67.89 -11.15 11.93
C ALA A 298 67.73 -9.62 11.91
N GLY A 299 68.16 -8.92 10.85
CA GLY A 299 68.24 -7.45 10.85
C GLY A 299 69.22 -6.88 11.89
N VAL A 300 70.06 -7.73 12.47
CA VAL A 300 71.04 -7.40 13.52
C VAL A 300 72.45 -7.52 12.93
N GLU A 301 73.38 -6.72 13.46
CA GLU A 301 74.80 -6.81 13.09
C GLU A 301 75.32 -8.24 13.22
N LYS A 302 75.75 -8.83 12.10
CA LYS A 302 76.23 -10.22 12.01
C LYS A 302 77.31 -10.52 13.05
N ASP A 303 78.11 -9.52 13.38
CA ASP A 303 79.22 -9.66 14.30
C ASP A 303 78.77 -9.86 15.75
N LEU A 304 77.62 -9.31 16.15
CA LEU A 304 77.07 -9.54 17.48
C LEU A 304 76.69 -11.02 17.67
N LEU A 305 75.96 -11.61 16.72
CA LEU A 305 75.59 -13.02 16.78
C LEU A 305 76.82 -13.94 16.82
N ARG A 306 77.84 -13.62 16.01
CA ARG A 306 79.11 -14.35 15.99
C ARG A 306 79.85 -14.25 17.33
N ARG A 307 79.82 -13.06 17.97
CA ARG A 307 80.38 -12.85 19.32
C ARG A 307 79.60 -13.58 20.41
N ILE A 308 78.27 -13.63 20.33
CA ILE A 308 77.44 -14.41 21.25
C ILE A 308 77.77 -15.89 21.14
N ALA A 309 77.80 -16.44 19.92
CA ALA A 309 78.12 -17.85 19.68
C ALA A 309 79.54 -18.21 20.17
N GLY A 310 80.50 -17.30 19.93
CA GLY A 310 81.88 -17.44 20.40
C GLY A 310 82.08 -17.14 21.89
N ARG A 311 81.04 -16.73 22.62
CA ARG A 311 81.11 -16.28 24.03
C ARG A 311 82.17 -15.20 24.27
N ARG A 312 82.24 -14.22 23.36
CA ARG A 312 83.24 -13.14 23.32
C ARG A 312 82.55 -11.78 23.14
N LEU A 313 81.62 -11.44 24.04
CA LEU A 313 80.98 -10.12 23.99
C LEU A 313 81.99 -9.02 24.33
N LEU A 314 81.88 -7.92 23.59
CA LEU A 314 82.63 -6.70 23.80
C LEU A 314 81.85 -5.75 24.71
N ALA A 315 82.52 -4.71 25.21
CA ALA A 315 81.86 -3.68 26.01
C ALA A 315 80.72 -2.96 25.26
N THR A 316 80.83 -2.81 23.94
CA THR A 316 79.81 -2.20 23.07
C THR A 316 78.54 -3.04 22.95
N ASP A 317 78.63 -4.36 23.18
CA ASP A 317 77.49 -5.27 23.12
C ASP A 317 76.65 -5.22 24.42
N VAL A 318 77.18 -4.58 25.47
CA VAL A 318 76.62 -4.51 26.82
C VAL A 318 76.33 -3.04 27.16
N GLY A 319 75.43 -2.45 26.37
CA GLY A 319 75.00 -1.06 26.51
C GLY A 319 73.73 -0.86 27.38
N PRO A 320 73.33 0.40 27.62
CA PRO A 320 72.23 0.73 28.53
C PRO A 320 70.85 0.28 28.01
N ALA A 321 70.67 0.16 26.69
CA ALA A 321 69.45 -0.38 26.08
C ALA A 321 69.49 -1.93 25.95
N GLY A 322 70.68 -2.53 26.08
CA GLY A 322 70.95 -3.88 25.58
C GLY A 322 70.91 -3.95 24.04
N PRO A 323 71.50 -4.99 23.44
CA PRO A 323 71.34 -5.20 22.01
C PRO A 323 69.90 -5.65 21.71
N ALA A 324 69.34 -5.17 20.60
CA ALA A 324 68.12 -5.75 20.04
C ALA A 324 68.48 -7.15 19.53
N LEU A 325 68.12 -8.19 20.29
CA LEU A 325 68.32 -9.56 19.84
C LEU A 325 67.32 -9.87 18.74
N PRO A 326 67.74 -10.56 17.67
CA PRO A 326 66.78 -10.97 16.66
C PRO A 326 65.79 -11.95 17.27
N CYS A 327 64.58 -11.96 16.73
CA CYS A 327 63.52 -12.89 17.15
C CYS A 327 62.94 -12.62 18.54
N GLU A 328 63.07 -11.40 19.08
CA GLU A 328 62.36 -11.02 20.30
C GLU A 328 60.83 -11.16 20.12
N GLY A 329 60.21 -11.99 20.97
CA GLY A 329 58.79 -12.33 20.89
C GLY A 329 58.40 -13.29 19.76
N ALA A 330 59.37 -13.86 19.04
CA ALA A 330 59.17 -14.95 18.07
C ALA A 330 59.58 -16.30 18.67
N ARG A 331 59.15 -17.39 18.04
CA ARG A 331 59.60 -18.75 18.39
C ARG A 331 61.12 -18.86 18.18
N GLY A 332 61.89 -19.25 19.21
CA GLY A 332 63.36 -19.27 19.17
C GLY A 332 64.05 -18.07 19.85
N GLY A 333 63.29 -17.02 20.19
CA GLY A 333 63.83 -15.81 20.82
C GLY A 333 64.36 -16.04 22.24
N ASP A 334 63.73 -16.93 23.00
CA ASP A 334 64.14 -17.24 24.37
C ASP A 334 65.46 -18.01 24.40
N GLU A 335 65.68 -18.91 23.44
CA GLU A 335 66.94 -19.63 23.28
C GLU A 335 68.10 -18.70 22.89
N LEU A 336 67.86 -17.74 22.01
CA LEU A 336 68.84 -16.71 21.67
C LEU A 336 69.14 -15.81 22.87
N ARG A 337 68.12 -15.44 23.65
CA ARG A 337 68.29 -14.65 24.89
C ARG A 337 69.09 -15.42 25.94
N ALA A 338 68.83 -16.72 26.09
CA ALA A 338 69.60 -17.59 26.98
C ALA A 338 71.06 -17.69 26.53
N ALA A 339 71.32 -17.87 25.23
CA ALA A 339 72.67 -17.93 24.71
C ALA A 339 73.42 -16.58 24.83
N PHE A 340 72.71 -15.46 24.70
CA PHE A 340 73.25 -14.14 25.01
C PHE A 340 73.62 -14.02 26.49
N ALA A 341 72.78 -14.49 27.41
CA ALA A 341 73.09 -14.51 28.84
C ALA A 341 74.32 -15.39 29.16
N ASP A 342 74.45 -16.55 28.51
CA ASP A 342 75.63 -17.42 28.63
C ASP A 342 76.90 -16.71 28.16
N ALA A 343 76.83 -16.04 27.01
CA ALA A 343 77.94 -15.26 26.49
C ALA A 343 78.31 -14.12 27.45
N LEU A 344 77.31 -13.45 28.03
CA LEU A 344 77.49 -12.36 28.99
C LEU A 344 78.24 -12.81 30.24
N VAL A 345 77.90 -13.97 30.81
CA VAL A 345 78.64 -14.55 31.95
C VAL A 345 80.05 -14.97 31.53
N ALA A 346 80.20 -15.66 30.40
CA ALA A 346 81.47 -16.21 29.96
C ALA A 346 82.51 -15.14 29.58
N SER A 347 82.07 -14.03 28.98
CA SER A 347 82.95 -12.92 28.58
C SER A 347 82.96 -11.75 29.58
N VAL A 348 82.56 -11.98 30.83
CA VAL A 348 82.50 -10.93 31.87
C VAL A 348 83.79 -10.12 31.97
N TRP A 349 84.95 -10.76 31.81
CA TRP A 349 86.26 -10.09 31.83
C TRP A 349 86.49 -9.07 30.71
N THR A 350 85.83 -9.27 29.58
CA THR A 350 86.02 -8.45 28.38
C THR A 350 85.18 -7.17 28.46
N TRP A 351 83.95 -7.28 28.96
CA TRP A 351 83.03 -6.15 28.99
C TRP A 351 82.96 -5.47 30.37
N ALA A 352 83.15 -6.19 31.48
CA ALA A 352 82.99 -5.64 32.82
C ALA A 352 83.87 -4.42 33.13
N PRO A 353 85.06 -4.21 32.55
CA PRO A 353 85.85 -2.99 32.79
C PRO A 353 85.25 -1.71 32.18
N ALA A 354 84.47 -1.81 31.09
CA ALA A 354 84.12 -0.64 30.26
C ALA A 354 82.63 -0.54 29.86
N ALA A 355 81.84 -1.61 29.99
CA ALA A 355 80.43 -1.63 29.59
C ALA A 355 79.50 -0.81 30.48
N ASP A 356 78.33 -0.43 29.98
CA ASP A 356 77.29 0.27 30.74
C ASP A 356 76.00 -0.58 30.73
N PRO A 357 75.92 -1.61 31.60
CA PRO A 357 74.82 -2.56 31.54
C PRO A 357 73.48 -1.92 31.92
N GLY A 358 72.53 -2.00 30.98
CA GLY A 358 71.16 -1.57 31.19
C GLY A 358 70.36 -2.43 32.17
N PRO A 359 69.16 -1.96 32.60
CA PRO A 359 68.28 -2.71 33.49
C PRO A 359 67.92 -4.12 32.97
N LYS A 360 67.58 -4.25 31.67
CA LYS A 360 67.24 -5.53 31.03
C LYS A 360 68.40 -6.53 31.08
N LEU A 361 69.63 -6.05 30.85
CA LEU A 361 70.84 -6.87 30.94
C LEU A 361 71.12 -7.29 32.39
N GLY A 362 70.84 -6.39 33.34
CA GLY A 362 70.93 -6.69 34.76
C GLY A 362 70.00 -7.82 35.17
N ASP A 363 68.76 -7.83 34.69
CA ASP A 363 67.80 -8.91 35.02
C ASP A 363 68.27 -10.27 34.49
N LEU A 364 68.87 -10.31 33.29
CA LEU A 364 69.48 -11.53 32.73
C LEU A 364 70.68 -12.01 33.55
N LEU A 365 71.56 -11.11 33.98
CA LEU A 365 72.71 -11.43 34.82
C LEU A 365 72.29 -11.92 36.21
N VAL A 366 71.25 -11.32 36.80
CA VAL A 366 70.73 -11.67 38.11
C VAL A 366 70.20 -13.10 38.13
N ALA A 367 69.49 -13.50 37.07
CA ALA A 367 69.03 -14.88 36.92
C ALA A 367 70.20 -15.89 36.88
N ARG A 368 71.39 -15.46 36.46
CA ARG A 368 72.62 -16.28 36.37
C ARG A 368 73.67 -15.92 37.43
N ARG A 369 73.28 -15.25 38.53
CA ARG A 369 74.21 -14.74 39.55
C ARG A 369 75.17 -15.81 40.09
N ALA A 370 74.68 -17.03 40.28
CA ALA A 370 75.44 -18.14 40.86
C ALA A 370 76.57 -18.63 39.93
N GLU A 371 76.50 -18.30 38.64
CA GLU A 371 77.48 -18.69 37.63
C GLU A 371 78.56 -17.63 37.42
N LEU A 372 78.40 -16.44 38.00
CA LEU A 372 79.41 -15.39 37.94
C LEU A 372 80.65 -15.77 38.77
N PRO A 373 81.84 -15.84 38.17
CA PRO A 373 83.07 -16.13 38.92
C PRO A 373 83.27 -15.13 40.07
N PRO A 374 83.72 -15.54 41.27
CA PRO A 374 83.92 -14.62 42.40
C PRO A 374 84.80 -13.42 42.07
N ARG A 375 85.87 -13.65 41.29
CA ARG A 375 86.77 -12.60 40.85
C ARG A 375 86.05 -11.57 39.95
N ALA A 376 85.05 -11.97 39.17
CA ALA A 376 84.28 -11.08 38.32
C ALA A 376 83.33 -10.21 39.15
N GLN A 377 82.74 -10.79 40.21
CA GLN A 377 81.97 -10.03 41.21
C GLN A 377 82.86 -8.98 41.90
N THR A 378 84.09 -9.35 42.27
CA THR A 378 85.08 -8.39 42.82
C THR A 378 85.41 -7.28 41.82
N MET A 379 85.62 -7.60 40.55
CA MET A 379 85.90 -6.59 39.51
C MET A 379 84.73 -5.61 39.35
N LEU A 380 83.50 -6.11 39.29
CA LEU A 380 82.29 -5.27 39.24
C LEU A 380 82.20 -4.39 40.49
N ALA A 381 82.45 -4.92 41.69
CA ALA A 381 82.45 -4.14 42.93
C ALA A 381 83.49 -3.00 42.90
N VAL A 382 84.74 -3.31 42.50
CA VAL A 382 85.84 -2.34 42.42
C VAL A 382 85.52 -1.24 41.40
N ARG A 383 85.05 -1.65 40.21
CA ARG A 383 84.67 -0.70 39.15
C ARG A 383 83.53 0.19 39.60
N THR A 384 82.45 -0.36 40.14
CA THR A 384 81.32 0.41 40.64
C THR A 384 81.77 1.41 41.71
N GLY A 385 82.68 1.00 42.61
CA GLY A 385 83.29 1.89 43.59
C GLY A 385 84.12 3.03 42.99
N TYR A 386 84.87 2.76 41.92
CA TYR A 386 85.66 3.77 41.20
C TYR A 386 84.78 4.74 40.39
N GLU A 387 83.86 4.21 39.57
CA GLU A 387 82.98 5.00 38.71
C GLU A 387 82.02 5.87 39.52
N SER A 388 81.49 5.36 40.64
CA SER A 388 80.63 6.16 41.53
C SER A 388 81.36 7.35 42.15
N LYS A 389 82.60 7.16 42.65
CA LYS A 389 83.42 8.27 43.16
C LYS A 389 83.75 9.28 42.07
N ARG A 390 84.18 8.80 40.89
CA ARG A 390 84.54 9.65 39.75
C ARG A 390 83.34 10.48 39.28
N ALA A 391 82.17 9.86 39.15
CA ALA A 391 80.94 10.52 38.74
C ALA A 391 80.54 11.63 39.73
N ILE A 392 80.57 11.35 41.04
CA ILE A 392 80.28 12.35 42.08
C ILE A 392 81.23 13.55 42.00
N VAL A 393 82.54 13.31 41.86
CA VAL A 393 83.53 14.38 41.78
C VAL A 393 83.37 15.20 40.50
N SER A 394 83.09 14.54 39.37
CA SER A 394 82.95 15.21 38.08
C SER A 394 81.67 16.03 37.95
N GLY A 395 80.59 15.63 38.64
CA GLY A 395 79.26 16.23 38.48
C GLY A 395 78.60 16.03 37.11
N ASP A 396 79.22 15.26 36.19
CA ASP A 396 78.67 14.99 34.86
C ASP A 396 77.39 14.14 34.96
N PRO A 397 76.23 14.65 34.48
CA PRO A 397 74.97 13.90 34.52
C PRO A 397 75.04 12.52 33.87
N ALA A 398 75.76 12.38 32.75
CA ALA A 398 75.89 11.09 32.07
C ALA A 398 76.74 10.09 32.89
N ALA A 399 77.82 10.57 33.53
CA ALA A 399 78.60 9.76 34.45
C ALA A 399 77.80 9.35 35.70
N LEU A 400 76.99 10.25 36.25
CA LEU A 400 76.10 9.96 37.40
C LEU A 400 75.06 8.88 37.05
N GLU A 401 74.46 8.95 35.86
CA GLU A 401 73.47 7.97 35.39
C GLU A 401 74.10 6.59 35.13
N ARG A 402 75.29 6.54 34.52
CA ARG A 402 76.04 5.28 34.37
C ARG A 402 76.41 4.67 35.71
N ALA A 403 76.92 5.49 36.64
CA ALA A 403 77.31 5.00 37.95
C ALA A 403 76.10 4.54 38.78
N SER A 404 74.95 5.19 38.65
CA SER A 404 73.72 4.75 39.31
C SER A 404 73.22 3.40 38.79
N ARG A 405 73.27 3.17 37.46
CA ARG A 405 72.99 1.85 36.86
C ARG A 405 73.94 0.77 37.36
N LEU A 406 75.25 1.04 37.41
CA LEU A 406 76.24 0.09 37.93
C LEU A 406 75.99 -0.24 39.41
N CYS A 407 75.66 0.76 40.23
CA CYS A 407 75.28 0.55 41.63
C CYS A 407 74.02 -0.32 41.75
N ALA A 408 72.98 -0.03 40.95
CA ALA A 408 71.75 -0.82 40.92
C ALA A 408 72.02 -2.27 40.48
N LEU A 409 72.88 -2.49 39.48
CA LEU A 409 73.29 -3.82 39.06
C LEU A 409 74.00 -4.58 40.18
N THR A 410 75.00 -3.97 40.82
CA THR A 410 75.73 -4.63 41.92
C THR A 410 74.83 -4.96 43.10
N ALA A 411 73.86 -4.07 43.41
CA ALA A 411 72.87 -4.32 44.45
C ALA A 411 71.95 -5.52 44.09
N LYS A 412 71.45 -5.59 42.84
CA LYS A 412 70.64 -6.74 42.38
C LYS A 412 71.43 -8.06 42.37
N LEU A 413 72.74 -8.00 42.13
CA LEU A 413 73.63 -9.16 42.17
C LEU A 413 74.08 -9.54 43.60
N GLU A 414 73.62 -8.82 44.63
CA GLU A 414 74.04 -8.99 46.03
C GLU A 414 75.56 -8.83 46.24
N ILE A 415 76.21 -8.06 45.36
CA ILE A 415 77.62 -7.72 45.47
C ILE A 415 77.75 -6.50 46.39
N ALA A 416 78.64 -6.57 47.38
CA ALA A 416 78.86 -5.49 48.32
C ALA A 416 79.20 -4.16 47.62
N SER A 417 78.25 -3.22 47.62
CA SER A 417 78.43 -1.89 47.05
C SER A 417 79.20 -0.98 48.01
N GLY A 418 80.26 -0.32 47.54
CA GLY A 418 81.04 0.61 48.37
C GLY A 418 80.29 1.91 48.72
N ALA A 419 80.88 2.72 49.60
CA ALA A 419 80.31 3.99 50.08
C ALA A 419 79.91 4.99 48.97
N GLY A 420 80.52 4.90 47.78
CA GLY A 420 80.17 5.72 46.62
C GLY A 420 78.75 5.49 46.11
N CYS A 421 78.23 4.26 46.15
CA CYS A 421 76.84 3.98 45.77
C CYS A 421 75.83 4.56 46.76
N ALA A 422 76.13 4.49 48.07
CA ALA A 422 75.31 5.11 49.10
C ALA A 422 75.27 6.64 48.95
N ALA A 423 76.39 7.25 48.57
CA ALA A 423 76.47 8.69 48.29
C ALA A 423 75.68 9.08 47.02
N LEU A 424 75.78 8.31 45.93
CA LEU A 424 74.98 8.51 44.71
C LEU A 424 73.47 8.42 44.98
N ALA A 425 73.02 7.44 45.77
CA ALA A 425 71.62 7.29 46.13
C ALA A 425 71.08 8.54 46.86
N ARG A 426 71.88 9.17 47.72
CA ARG A 426 71.52 10.42 48.41
C ARG A 426 71.43 11.62 47.47
N LEU A 427 72.27 11.66 46.43
CA LEU A 427 72.26 12.72 45.41
C LEU A 427 71.05 12.60 44.48
N ALA A 428 70.62 11.38 44.13
CA ALA A 428 69.44 11.13 43.30
C ALA A 428 68.10 11.49 43.99
N VAL A 429 68.05 11.50 45.31
CA VAL A 429 66.86 11.84 46.11
C VAL A 429 66.67 13.36 46.28
N LYS A 430 67.70 14.17 45.97
CA LYS A 430 67.58 15.63 46.04
C LYS A 430 67.05 16.14 44.68
N PRO A 431 65.79 16.62 44.57
CA PRO A 431 65.34 17.23 43.33
C PRO A 431 66.25 18.41 43.00
N ALA A 432 66.65 18.51 41.72
CA ALA A 432 67.36 19.68 41.25
C ALA A 432 66.53 20.94 41.56
N PRO A 433 67.13 22.02 42.08
CA PRO A 433 66.43 23.30 42.27
C PRO A 433 65.93 23.88 40.95
#